data_AF-A0A947WSE0-F1
#
_entry.id   AF-A0A947WSE0-F1
#
_cell.length_a   1.000
_cell.length_b   1.000
_cell.length_c   1.000
_cell.angle_alpha   90.00
_cell.angle_beta   90.00
_cell.angle_gamma   90.00
#
_symmetry.space_group_name_H-M   'P 1'
#
loop_
_entity.id
_entity.type
_entity.pdbx_description
1 polymer ?
#
loop_
_entity_poly.entity_id
_entity_poly.type
_entity_poly.pdbx_seq_one_letter_code
_entity_poly.pdbx_strand_id
1 'polypeptide(L)'
;MRYHDMLKQRPRRAVTGLVLAAALAILPAGAGAETITDFAPFVYDTATPQVLRLNGEISVRTPLGLNQLLRQYPNITTIELSSPGGSVYAALTMAPDIRDAGLTTVIPAGAQCFSACAYLFFAGVVREAGGELGVHQVSAANLASGQFAVGDIVAVLDEFNVPAQVLVKMLQTPAESMYVMSPDEMERLGLLGDVPSDTVAVDWVPPPVVANPQVVGMDHNGSSMWFDNLQGTIYYVTPKSSMQATVSNGTVLFRGAPWEMQPGAPLSGTAYTFRKGCQPAPYAVTGLVEADRIVLRGNSPIREKGGCAILGYTSDSPNAVLVFTLAYAPG
;
A
#
# COMPACT_ATOMS: atom_id res chain seq x y z
N MET A 1 -52.55 -17.36 77.50
CA MET A 1 -53.97 -17.50 77.12
C MET A 1 -54.03 -18.39 75.89
N ARG A 2 -54.79 -19.52 76.00
CA ARG A 2 -55.60 -20.24 74.98
C ARG A 2 -55.28 -20.06 73.48
N TYR A 3 -55.39 -21.05 72.59
CA TYR A 3 -55.71 -22.49 72.61
C TYR A 3 -55.69 -22.92 71.12
N HIS A 4 -55.69 -24.23 70.87
CA HIS A 4 -55.89 -24.94 69.59
C HIS A 4 -54.71 -25.09 68.65
N ASP A 5 -54.57 -26.21 67.95
CA ASP A 5 -54.78 -27.63 68.23
C ASP A 5 -54.29 -28.31 66.95
N MET A 6 -53.58 -29.44 67.13
CA MET A 6 -53.52 -30.60 66.24
C MET A 6 -53.41 -30.37 64.72
N LEU A 7 -52.38 -30.96 64.10
CA LEU A 7 -52.57 -32.06 63.15
C LEU A 7 -51.21 -32.70 62.74
N LYS A 8 -51.03 -33.93 63.26
CA LYS A 8 -50.52 -35.15 62.62
C LYS A 8 -49.27 -35.10 61.73
N GLN A 9 -48.27 -35.80 62.26
CA GLN A 9 -46.99 -36.22 61.69
C GLN A 9 -47.13 -36.99 60.36
N ARG A 10 -46.25 -36.67 59.40
CA ARG A 10 -45.80 -37.58 58.33
C ARG A 10 -44.27 -37.64 58.35
N PRO A 11 -43.62 -38.82 58.33
CA PRO A 11 -42.17 -38.90 58.34
C PRO A 11 -41.62 -38.53 56.96
N ARG A 12 -40.79 -37.49 56.88
CA ARG A 12 -40.01 -37.15 55.68
C ARG A 12 -38.83 -38.12 55.57
N ARG A 13 -38.84 -38.94 54.51
CA ARG A 13 -37.68 -39.74 54.08
C ARG A 13 -36.54 -38.78 53.72
N ALA A 14 -35.40 -38.94 54.38
CA ALA A 14 -34.17 -38.23 54.03
C ALA A 14 -33.65 -38.77 52.69
N VAL A 15 -33.56 -37.90 51.67
CA VAL A 15 -32.84 -38.17 50.43
C VAL A 15 -31.45 -37.60 50.61
N THR A 16 -30.49 -38.48 50.88
CA THR A 16 -29.07 -38.15 50.95
C THR A 16 -28.59 -37.88 49.52
N GLY A 17 -28.54 -36.60 49.12
CA GLY A 17 -28.00 -36.17 47.83
C GLY A 17 -26.48 -36.29 47.85
N LEU A 18 -25.94 -37.27 47.12
CA LEU A 18 -24.52 -37.40 46.84
C LEU A 18 -24.12 -36.29 45.85
N VAL A 19 -23.48 -35.22 46.34
CA VAL A 19 -22.90 -34.19 45.47
C VAL A 19 -21.59 -34.72 44.92
N LEU A 20 -21.61 -35.21 43.68
CA LEU A 20 -20.40 -35.52 42.92
C LEU A 20 -19.73 -34.18 42.56
N ALA A 21 -18.64 -33.84 43.25
CA ALA A 21 -17.76 -32.75 42.83
C ALA A 21 -16.97 -33.23 41.60
N ALA A 22 -17.46 -32.91 40.40
CA ALA A 22 -16.68 -33.07 39.18
C ALA A 22 -15.57 -32.01 39.19
N ALA A 23 -14.34 -32.42 39.48
CA ALA A 23 -13.17 -31.59 39.28
C ALA A 23 -13.00 -31.36 37.78
N LEU A 24 -13.43 -30.20 37.30
CA LEU A 24 -13.22 -29.76 35.93
C LEU A 24 -11.72 -29.41 35.81
N ALA A 25 -10.93 -30.33 35.27
CA ALA A 25 -9.57 -30.05 34.88
C ALA A 25 -9.61 -29.00 33.76
N ILE A 26 -9.30 -27.74 34.09
CA ILE A 26 -9.04 -26.71 33.10
C ILE A 26 -7.69 -27.07 32.48
N LEU A 27 -7.73 -27.89 31.42
CA LEU A 27 -6.59 -28.05 30.54
C LEU A 27 -6.30 -26.67 29.94
N PRO A 28 -5.06 -26.18 29.96
CA PRO A 28 -4.72 -24.98 29.21
C PRO A 28 -5.03 -25.28 27.75
N ALA A 29 -5.99 -24.55 27.19
CA ALA A 29 -6.18 -24.52 25.76
C ALA A 29 -4.86 -24.00 25.19
N GLY A 30 -4.01 -24.91 24.72
CA GLY A 30 -2.88 -24.52 23.89
C GLY A 30 -3.48 -23.70 22.75
N ALA A 31 -3.07 -22.44 22.63
CA ALA A 31 -3.44 -21.62 21.49
C ALA A 31 -3.09 -22.44 20.24
N GLY A 32 -4.11 -22.95 19.57
CA GLY A 32 -3.91 -23.76 18.38
C GLY A 32 -3.21 -22.89 17.35
N ALA A 33 -2.21 -23.46 16.68
CA ALA A 33 -1.64 -22.82 15.50
C ALA A 33 -2.78 -22.50 14.52
N GLU A 34 -3.00 -21.21 14.31
CA GLU A 34 -3.93 -20.66 13.35
C GLU A 34 -3.15 -20.20 12.12
N THR A 35 -3.65 -20.59 10.94
CA THR A 35 -3.19 -20.10 9.64
C THR A 35 -4.14 -19.02 9.16
N ILE A 36 -3.63 -17.80 9.00
CA ILE A 36 -4.38 -16.62 8.63
C ILE A 36 -4.16 -16.35 7.14
N THR A 37 -5.25 -16.31 6.38
CA THR A 37 -5.25 -16.13 4.91
C THR A 37 -6.11 -14.96 4.42
N ASP A 38 -6.65 -14.16 5.35
CA ASP A 38 -7.52 -13.02 5.03
C ASP A 38 -6.82 -11.92 4.21
N PHE A 39 -5.49 -11.97 4.17
CA PHE A 39 -4.62 -11.03 3.46
C PHE A 39 -4.04 -11.62 2.17
N ALA A 40 -4.75 -12.55 1.51
CA ALA A 40 -4.29 -13.18 0.26
C ALA A 40 -3.64 -12.17 -0.73
N PRO A 41 -2.48 -12.49 -1.33
CA PRO A 41 -1.82 -13.80 -1.39
C PRO A 41 -0.96 -14.16 -0.16
N PHE A 42 -1.03 -13.39 0.92
CA PHE A 42 -0.27 -13.67 2.12
C PHE A 42 -0.87 -14.82 2.94
N VAL A 43 0.02 -15.66 3.46
CA VAL A 43 -0.28 -16.71 4.44
C VAL A 43 0.61 -16.47 5.66
N TYR A 44 -0.02 -16.29 6.82
CA TYR A 44 0.66 -16.13 8.10
C TYR A 44 0.28 -17.26 9.03
N ASP A 45 1.26 -18.04 9.48
CA ASP A 45 1.05 -19.13 10.42
C ASP A 45 1.56 -18.71 11.80
N THR A 46 0.66 -18.68 12.78
CA THR A 46 0.99 -18.33 14.17
C THR A 46 1.93 -19.34 14.85
N ALA A 47 2.10 -20.55 14.30
CA ALA A 47 3.16 -21.48 14.73
C ALA A 47 4.57 -21.03 14.30
N THR A 48 4.69 -20.27 13.20
CA THR A 48 5.95 -19.69 12.72
C THR A 48 5.82 -18.16 12.64
N PRO A 49 5.66 -17.46 13.78
CA PRO A 49 5.23 -16.07 13.78
C PRO A 49 6.27 -15.09 13.20
N GLN A 50 7.51 -15.55 12.97
CA GLN A 50 8.57 -14.79 12.30
C GLN A 50 8.47 -14.81 10.77
N VAL A 51 7.73 -15.77 10.20
CA VAL A 51 7.69 -16.03 8.76
C VAL A 51 6.35 -15.60 8.18
N LEU A 52 6.40 -14.66 7.25
CA LEU A 52 5.30 -14.32 6.37
C LEU A 52 5.51 -14.99 5.01
N ARG A 53 4.48 -15.59 4.42
CA ARG A 53 4.58 -16.20 3.09
C ARG A 53 3.76 -15.40 2.09
N LEU A 54 4.35 -15.01 0.97
CA LEU A 54 3.63 -14.50 -0.20
C LEU A 54 3.53 -15.64 -1.21
N ASN A 55 2.32 -16.18 -1.40
CA ASN A 55 2.06 -17.27 -2.33
C ASN A 55 0.97 -16.89 -3.34
N GLY A 56 1.39 -16.48 -4.53
CA GLY A 56 0.50 -16.11 -5.63
C GLY A 56 0.81 -14.75 -6.24
N GLU A 57 -0.15 -14.21 -7.00
CA GLU A 57 0.01 -13.00 -7.79
C GLU A 57 0.09 -11.72 -6.94
N ILE A 58 0.98 -10.81 -7.32
CA ILE A 58 1.07 -9.47 -6.76
C ILE A 58 0.03 -8.58 -7.45
N SER A 59 -1.08 -8.29 -6.77
CA SER A 59 -2.14 -7.42 -7.27
C SER A 59 -2.01 -6.01 -6.70
N VAL A 60 -2.81 -5.08 -7.23
CA VAL A 60 -2.92 -3.71 -6.69
C VAL A 60 -3.39 -3.64 -5.22
N ARG A 61 -3.94 -4.73 -4.66
CA ARG A 61 -4.35 -4.81 -3.24
C ARG A 61 -3.27 -5.40 -2.33
N THR A 62 -2.30 -6.12 -2.87
CA THR A 62 -1.25 -6.79 -2.08
C THR A 62 -0.51 -5.83 -1.13
N PRO A 63 -0.20 -4.56 -1.49
CA PRO A 63 0.46 -3.63 -0.58
C PRO A 63 -0.32 -3.32 0.69
N LEU A 64 -1.66 -3.21 0.61
CA LEU A 64 -2.51 -2.99 1.77
C LEU A 64 -2.43 -4.17 2.75
N GLY A 65 -2.45 -5.40 2.21
CA GLY A 65 -2.34 -6.62 3.00
C GLY A 65 -1.01 -6.72 3.75
N LEU A 66 0.11 -6.46 3.07
CA LEU A 66 1.44 -6.44 3.69
C LEU A 66 1.50 -5.44 4.84
N ASN A 67 1.05 -4.21 4.58
CA ASN A 67 1.04 -3.13 5.56
C ASN A 67 0.20 -3.46 6.81
N GLN A 68 -0.95 -4.12 6.63
CA GLN A 68 -1.79 -4.57 7.74
C GLN A 68 -1.10 -5.67 8.54
N LEU A 69 -0.49 -6.66 7.87
CA LEU A 69 0.23 -7.75 8.50
C LEU A 69 1.43 -7.26 9.32
N LEU A 70 2.29 -6.40 8.76
CA LEU A 70 3.48 -5.89 9.47
C LEU A 70 3.11 -5.07 10.71
N ARG A 71 1.98 -4.33 10.68
CA ARG A 71 1.48 -3.61 11.85
C ARG A 71 0.86 -4.53 12.90
N GLN A 72 0.12 -5.55 12.46
CA GLN A 72 -0.61 -6.44 13.36
C GLN A 72 0.31 -7.51 13.98
N TYR A 73 1.35 -7.92 13.26
CA TYR A 73 2.28 -8.99 13.63
C TYR A 73 3.72 -8.47 13.57
N PRO A 74 4.15 -7.64 14.53
CA PRO A 74 5.48 -7.02 14.53
C PRO A 74 6.65 -7.99 14.74
N ASN A 75 6.37 -9.28 14.97
CA ASN A 75 7.39 -10.32 15.11
C ASN A 75 7.84 -10.92 13.77
N ILE A 76 7.22 -10.51 12.64
CA ILE A 76 7.64 -10.92 11.31
C ILE A 76 9.03 -10.35 11.05
N THR A 77 9.99 -11.23 10.75
CA THR A 77 11.36 -10.86 10.38
C THR A 77 11.76 -11.42 9.03
N THR A 78 10.95 -12.31 8.46
CA THR A 78 11.26 -13.02 7.21
C THR A 78 10.04 -13.08 6.32
N ILE A 79 10.23 -12.82 5.03
CA ILE A 79 9.23 -13.04 3.99
C ILE A 79 9.71 -14.14 3.03
N GLU A 80 8.94 -15.23 2.93
CA GLU A 80 9.12 -16.26 1.91
C GLU A 80 8.31 -15.90 0.66
N LEU A 81 8.96 -15.92 -0.49
CA LEU A 81 8.45 -15.44 -1.77
C LEU A 81 8.22 -16.59 -2.74
N SER A 82 6.97 -16.80 -3.14
CA SER A 82 6.55 -17.75 -4.16
C SER A 82 5.48 -17.08 -5.04
N SER A 83 5.93 -16.40 -6.09
CA SER A 83 5.05 -15.58 -6.93
C SER A 83 5.50 -15.54 -8.39
N PRO A 84 4.56 -15.68 -9.34
CA PRO A 84 4.83 -15.43 -10.76
C PRO A 84 5.03 -13.93 -11.07
N GLY A 85 4.84 -13.04 -10.09
CA GLY A 85 4.85 -11.59 -10.28
C GLY A 85 3.43 -11.01 -10.34
N GLY A 86 3.25 -9.98 -11.16
CA GLY A 86 2.00 -9.23 -11.28
C GLY A 86 2.25 -7.74 -11.49
N SER A 87 1.58 -6.90 -10.70
CA SER A 87 1.72 -5.44 -10.77
C SER A 87 3.11 -4.98 -10.32
N VAL A 88 3.89 -4.46 -11.27
CA VAL A 88 5.21 -3.84 -11.02
C VAL A 88 5.08 -2.71 -10.00
N TYR A 89 4.15 -1.79 -10.19
CA TYR A 89 3.98 -0.66 -9.26
C TYR A 89 3.58 -1.12 -7.85
N ALA A 90 2.74 -2.16 -7.71
CA ALA A 90 2.44 -2.71 -6.40
C ALA A 90 3.68 -3.30 -5.72
N ALA A 91 4.54 -4.00 -6.49
CA ALA A 91 5.79 -4.52 -5.96
C ALA A 91 6.77 -3.40 -5.57
N LEU A 92 6.96 -2.39 -6.44
CA LEU A 92 7.80 -1.21 -6.14
C LEU A 92 7.29 -0.41 -4.94
N THR A 93 5.98 -0.46 -4.65
CA THR A 93 5.40 0.13 -3.43
C THR A 93 5.75 -0.67 -2.17
N MET A 94 5.70 -2.00 -2.25
CA MET A 94 5.97 -2.87 -1.10
C MET A 94 7.44 -3.04 -0.81
N ALA A 95 8.30 -2.88 -1.81
CA ALA A 95 9.72 -3.17 -1.67
C ALA A 95 10.39 -2.26 -0.60
N PRO A 96 10.15 -0.93 -0.57
CA PRO A 96 10.60 -0.08 0.54
C PRO A 96 10.04 -0.53 1.90
N ASP A 97 8.75 -0.91 1.98
CA ASP A 97 8.16 -1.39 3.24
C ASP A 97 8.88 -2.65 3.78
N ILE A 98 9.30 -3.57 2.89
CA ILE A 98 10.08 -4.77 3.24
C ILE A 98 11.48 -4.38 3.73
N ARG A 99 12.13 -3.43 3.05
CA ARG A 99 13.45 -2.92 3.40
C ARG A 99 13.44 -2.20 4.76
N ASP A 100 12.49 -1.31 4.97
CA ASP A 100 12.33 -0.51 6.18
C ASP A 100 11.97 -1.36 7.41
N ALA A 101 11.19 -2.42 7.19
CA ALA A 101 10.91 -3.43 8.21
C ALA A 101 12.12 -4.35 8.51
N GLY A 102 13.22 -4.23 7.76
CA GLY A 102 14.44 -5.00 7.98
C GLY A 102 14.25 -6.49 7.72
N LEU A 103 13.39 -6.86 6.77
CA LEU A 103 13.04 -8.27 6.56
C LEU A 103 14.13 -9.02 5.79
N THR A 104 14.36 -10.28 6.18
CA THR A 104 15.01 -11.28 5.33
C THR A 104 14.05 -11.71 4.23
N THR A 105 14.52 -11.78 2.99
CA THR A 105 13.73 -12.30 1.85
C THR A 105 14.26 -13.65 1.41
N VAL A 106 13.37 -14.64 1.38
CA VAL A 106 13.71 -16.02 1.03
C VAL A 106 12.89 -16.45 -0.18
N ILE A 107 13.52 -17.07 -1.19
CA ILE A 107 12.83 -17.84 -2.22
C ILE A 107 13.00 -19.32 -1.85
N PRO A 108 11.98 -20.00 -1.31
CA PRO A 108 12.12 -21.40 -0.89
C PRO A 108 12.50 -22.34 -2.02
N ALA A 109 13.09 -23.49 -1.70
CA ALA A 109 13.41 -24.52 -2.69
C ALA A 109 12.16 -24.96 -3.47
N GLY A 110 12.25 -24.98 -4.80
CA GLY A 110 11.14 -25.30 -5.69
C GLY A 110 10.10 -24.19 -5.87
N ALA A 111 10.24 -23.06 -5.18
CA ALA A 111 9.46 -21.86 -5.45
C ALA A 111 10.07 -21.04 -6.60
N GLN A 112 9.28 -20.11 -7.10
CA GLN A 112 9.67 -19.18 -8.16
C GLN A 112 9.27 -17.77 -7.73
N CYS A 113 10.17 -16.82 -7.94
CA CYS A 113 9.95 -15.40 -7.70
C CYS A 113 10.30 -14.65 -8.98
N PHE A 114 9.28 -14.40 -9.79
CA PHE A 114 9.42 -13.88 -11.15
C PHE A 114 8.85 -12.48 -11.32
N SER A 115 9.39 -11.76 -12.30
CA SER A 115 8.88 -10.46 -12.72
C SER A 115 8.83 -9.48 -11.53
N ALA A 116 7.66 -8.94 -11.21
CA ALA A 116 7.44 -8.04 -10.08
C ALA A 116 7.89 -8.61 -8.72
N CYS A 117 7.87 -9.94 -8.53
CA CYS A 117 8.34 -10.55 -7.28
C CYS A 117 9.83 -10.28 -7.03
N ALA A 118 10.64 -10.19 -8.09
CA ALA A 118 12.09 -9.97 -7.96
C ALA A 118 12.40 -8.68 -7.18
N TYR A 119 11.59 -7.63 -7.33
CA TYR A 119 11.77 -6.38 -6.57
C TYR A 119 11.58 -6.59 -5.06
N LEU A 120 10.64 -7.46 -4.66
CA LEU A 120 10.44 -7.81 -3.25
C LEU A 120 11.61 -8.61 -2.70
N PHE A 121 12.18 -9.51 -3.51
CA PHE A 121 13.40 -10.22 -3.13
C PHE A 121 14.59 -9.27 -2.97
N PHE A 122 14.75 -8.31 -3.87
CA PHE A 122 15.82 -7.32 -3.75
C PHE A 122 15.65 -6.42 -2.52
N ALA A 123 14.44 -6.19 -2.03
CA ALA A 123 14.24 -5.39 -0.83
C ALA A 123 14.85 -5.98 0.45
N GLY A 124 15.14 -7.28 0.52
CA GLY A 124 15.63 -7.92 1.74
C GLY A 124 16.96 -7.36 2.24
N VAL A 125 17.09 -7.21 3.56
CA VAL A 125 18.38 -6.87 4.20
C VAL A 125 19.30 -8.08 4.27
N VAL A 126 18.72 -9.28 4.22
CA VAL A 126 19.40 -10.56 3.96
C VAL A 126 18.61 -11.28 2.87
N ARG A 127 19.31 -11.85 1.89
CA ARG A 127 18.68 -12.49 0.72
C ARG A 127 19.11 -13.94 0.58
N GLU A 128 18.13 -14.84 0.50
CA GLU A 128 18.36 -16.28 0.34
C GLU A 128 17.52 -16.82 -0.82
N ALA A 129 18.15 -17.49 -1.77
CA ALA A 129 17.44 -18.09 -2.92
C ALA A 129 17.73 -19.58 -3.01
N GLY A 130 16.81 -20.40 -2.50
CA GLY A 130 16.76 -21.83 -2.77
C GLY A 130 15.96 -22.19 -4.03
N GLY A 131 15.06 -21.29 -4.46
CA GLY A 131 14.26 -21.40 -5.68
C GLY A 131 14.73 -20.49 -6.80
N GLU A 132 13.87 -20.27 -7.79
CA GLU A 132 14.20 -19.55 -9.02
C GLU A 132 13.92 -18.04 -8.88
N LEU A 133 14.88 -17.21 -9.26
CA LEU A 133 14.75 -15.76 -9.37
C LEU A 133 14.80 -15.36 -10.84
N GLY A 134 13.74 -14.70 -11.33
CA GLY A 134 13.57 -14.39 -12.74
C GLY A 134 13.19 -12.94 -13.01
N VAL A 135 13.82 -12.35 -14.03
CA VAL A 135 13.58 -10.97 -14.46
C VAL A 135 13.27 -10.91 -15.96
N HIS A 136 12.45 -9.93 -16.35
CA HIS A 136 12.19 -9.58 -17.75
C HIS A 136 11.74 -8.12 -17.87
N GLN A 137 11.69 -7.59 -19.09
CA GLN A 137 11.32 -6.19 -19.30
C GLN A 137 9.86 -5.93 -18.88
N VAL A 138 9.59 -4.72 -18.39
CA VAL A 138 8.22 -4.28 -18.11
C VAL A 138 7.52 -3.86 -19.39
N SER A 139 6.28 -4.30 -19.56
CA SER A 139 5.43 -3.84 -20.65
C SER A 139 4.87 -2.45 -20.36
N ALA A 140 4.86 -1.58 -21.36
CA ALA A 140 4.34 -0.23 -21.24
C ALA A 140 3.42 0.11 -22.43
N ALA A 141 2.36 0.87 -22.15
CA ALA A 141 1.40 1.28 -23.18
C ALA A 141 2.02 2.25 -24.21
N ASN A 142 3.05 3.00 -23.81
CA ASN A 142 3.79 3.90 -24.68
C ASN A 142 5.22 4.11 -24.16
N LEU A 143 6.06 4.77 -24.96
CA LEU A 143 7.46 5.02 -24.62
C LEU A 143 7.62 5.86 -23.35
N ALA A 144 6.78 6.88 -23.14
CA ALA A 144 6.88 7.75 -21.98
C ALA A 144 6.56 6.97 -20.68
N SER A 145 5.46 6.19 -20.65
CA SER A 145 5.14 5.33 -19.50
C SER A 145 6.20 4.25 -19.25
N GLY A 146 6.83 3.75 -20.32
CA GLY A 146 7.96 2.82 -20.20
C GLY A 146 9.19 3.49 -19.57
N GLN A 147 9.50 4.73 -19.93
CA GLN A 147 10.63 5.46 -19.36
C GLN A 147 10.47 5.74 -17.86
N PHE A 148 9.25 6.05 -17.40
CA PHE A 148 8.99 6.18 -15.97
C PHE A 148 9.17 4.86 -15.24
N ALA A 149 8.56 3.78 -15.76
CA ALA A 149 8.70 2.46 -15.14
C ALA A 149 10.17 2.04 -15.02
N VAL A 150 10.96 2.26 -16.08
CA VAL A 150 12.40 1.98 -16.06
C VAL A 150 13.14 2.90 -15.07
N GLY A 151 12.78 4.18 -15.00
CA GLY A 151 13.37 5.12 -14.04
C GLY A 151 13.13 4.69 -12.58
N ASP A 152 11.91 4.30 -12.25
CA ASP A 152 11.54 3.82 -10.91
C ASP A 152 12.27 2.51 -10.59
N ILE A 153 12.36 1.59 -11.56
CA ILE A 153 13.12 0.34 -11.40
C ILE A 153 14.59 0.63 -11.14
N VAL A 154 15.22 1.53 -11.91
CA VAL A 154 16.62 1.90 -11.70
C VAL A 154 16.83 2.42 -10.27
N ALA A 155 15.96 3.33 -9.81
CA ALA A 155 16.03 3.89 -8.47
C ALA A 155 15.93 2.81 -7.38
N VAL A 156 14.96 1.91 -7.49
CA VAL A 156 14.74 0.84 -6.51
C VAL A 156 15.88 -0.18 -6.52
N LEU A 157 16.41 -0.54 -7.70
CA LEU A 157 17.55 -1.46 -7.79
C LEU A 157 18.81 -0.84 -7.18
N ASP A 158 19.05 0.45 -7.40
CA ASP A 158 20.16 1.19 -6.80
C ASP A 158 20.04 1.28 -5.28
N GLU A 159 18.86 1.66 -4.76
CA GLU A 159 18.56 1.71 -3.32
C GLU A 159 18.83 0.38 -2.62
N PHE A 160 18.59 -0.72 -3.32
CA PHE A 160 18.81 -2.07 -2.81
C PHE A 160 20.18 -2.64 -3.18
N ASN A 161 21.15 -1.86 -3.65
CA ASN A 161 22.48 -2.37 -4.01
C ASN A 161 22.42 -3.55 -5.01
N VAL A 162 21.48 -3.52 -5.96
CA VAL A 162 21.39 -4.50 -7.04
C VAL A 162 22.25 -4.02 -8.21
N PRO A 163 23.23 -4.80 -8.68
CA PRO A 163 24.12 -4.35 -9.74
C PRO A 163 23.37 -4.11 -11.06
N ALA A 164 23.77 -3.08 -11.79
CA ALA A 164 23.20 -2.71 -13.10
C ALA A 164 23.20 -3.86 -14.13
N GLN A 165 24.02 -4.89 -13.94
CA GLN A 165 24.02 -6.11 -14.76
C GLN A 165 22.66 -6.84 -14.71
N VAL A 166 21.96 -6.80 -13.57
CA VAL A 166 20.60 -7.35 -13.44
C VAL A 166 19.62 -6.53 -14.26
N LEU A 167 19.70 -5.20 -14.22
CA LEU A 167 18.88 -4.32 -15.04
C LEU A 167 19.07 -4.60 -16.53
N VAL A 168 20.31 -4.75 -16.99
CA VAL A 168 20.59 -5.07 -18.39
C VAL A 168 19.93 -6.40 -18.80
N LYS A 169 20.06 -7.44 -17.97
CA LYS A 169 19.41 -8.74 -18.22
C LYS A 169 17.89 -8.62 -18.26
N MET A 170 17.32 -7.87 -17.32
CA MET A 170 15.90 -7.59 -17.27
C MET A 170 15.43 -6.92 -18.57
N LEU A 171 16.04 -5.80 -18.96
CA LEU A 171 15.64 -5.02 -20.13
C LEU A 171 15.93 -5.71 -21.47
N GLN A 172 16.89 -6.63 -21.53
CA GLN A 172 17.18 -7.43 -22.74
C GLN A 172 16.31 -8.67 -22.88
N THR A 173 15.51 -9.00 -21.86
CA THR A 173 14.65 -10.18 -21.87
C THR A 173 13.22 -9.79 -22.27
N PRO A 174 12.68 -10.34 -23.37
CA PRO A 174 11.32 -10.04 -23.84
C PRO A 174 10.25 -10.26 -22.77
N ALA A 175 9.10 -9.58 -22.87
CA ALA A 175 8.09 -9.60 -21.81
C ALA A 175 7.36 -10.95 -21.71
N GLU A 176 7.40 -11.72 -22.79
CA GLU A 176 6.88 -13.07 -22.98
C GLU A 176 7.89 -14.16 -22.57
N SER A 177 9.10 -13.77 -22.15
CA SER A 177 10.17 -14.66 -21.72
C SER A 177 10.61 -14.35 -20.29
N MET A 178 11.46 -15.20 -19.72
CA MET A 178 12.02 -15.01 -18.38
C MET A 178 13.51 -15.32 -18.41
N TYR A 179 14.32 -14.39 -17.88
CA TYR A 179 15.72 -14.66 -17.59
C TYR A 179 15.80 -15.12 -16.15
N VAL A 180 15.99 -16.43 -15.97
CA VAL A 180 16.17 -17.04 -14.65
C VAL A 180 17.67 -17.10 -14.36
N MET A 181 18.08 -16.46 -13.27
CA MET A 181 19.48 -16.44 -12.83
C MET A 181 19.87 -17.79 -12.22
N SER A 182 21.06 -18.29 -12.57
CA SER A 182 21.61 -19.48 -11.90
C SER A 182 22.13 -19.15 -10.50
N PRO A 183 22.23 -20.14 -9.59
CA PRO A 183 22.81 -19.92 -8.26
C PRO A 183 24.20 -19.25 -8.30
N ASP A 184 25.13 -19.78 -9.09
CA ASP A 184 26.47 -19.20 -9.24
C ASP A 184 26.44 -17.76 -9.78
N GLU A 185 25.46 -17.43 -10.62
CA GLU A 185 25.28 -16.06 -11.12
C GLU A 185 24.81 -15.12 -10.02
N MET A 186 23.83 -15.54 -9.21
CA MET A 186 23.36 -14.75 -8.08
C MET A 186 24.48 -14.49 -7.06
N GLU A 187 25.32 -15.49 -6.79
CA GLU A 187 26.51 -15.32 -5.94
C GLU A 187 27.52 -14.34 -6.53
N ARG A 188 27.90 -14.52 -7.81
CA ARG A 188 28.85 -13.60 -8.49
C ARG A 188 28.36 -12.17 -8.56
N LEU A 189 27.05 -11.97 -8.67
CA LEU A 189 26.41 -10.65 -8.69
C LEU A 189 26.18 -10.08 -7.28
N GLY A 190 26.51 -10.80 -6.21
CA GLY A 190 26.29 -10.33 -4.84
C GLY A 190 24.82 -10.18 -4.48
N LEU A 191 23.94 -11.01 -5.06
CA LEU A 191 22.50 -10.96 -4.81
C LEU A 191 22.07 -11.74 -3.56
N LEU A 192 22.99 -12.45 -2.92
CA LEU A 192 22.73 -13.35 -1.79
C LEU A 192 23.52 -12.93 -0.55
N GLY A 193 22.98 -13.25 0.63
CA GLY A 193 23.56 -12.93 1.93
C GLY A 193 23.16 -11.56 2.46
N ASP A 194 23.92 -11.08 3.44
CA ASP A 194 23.74 -9.75 4.04
C ASP A 194 23.97 -8.66 2.99
N VAL A 195 23.00 -7.76 2.86
CA VAL A 195 23.13 -6.56 2.05
C VAL A 195 23.69 -5.47 2.96
N PRO A 196 24.89 -4.94 2.69
CA PRO A 196 25.44 -3.86 3.48
C PRO A 196 24.41 -2.74 3.58
N SER A 197 24.07 -2.38 4.83
CA SER A 197 23.42 -1.10 5.09
C SER A 197 24.48 -0.05 4.88
N ASP A 198 24.78 0.22 3.61
CA ASP A 198 25.48 1.43 3.26
C ASP A 198 24.51 2.56 3.60
N THR A 199 24.56 2.97 4.87
CA THR A 199 24.28 4.32 5.33
C THR A 199 25.34 5.28 4.77
N VAL A 200 25.67 5.12 3.50
CA VAL A 200 25.82 6.27 2.64
C VAL A 200 24.36 6.54 2.29
N ALA A 201 23.59 7.31 3.07
CA ALA A 201 23.70 8.76 2.95
C ALA A 201 24.66 9.17 1.83
N VAL A 202 24.42 8.69 0.61
CA VAL A 202 24.41 9.62 -0.50
C VAL A 202 23.50 10.68 0.06
N ASP A 203 24.03 11.89 0.21
CA ASP A 203 23.18 13.07 0.15
C ASP A 203 22.39 12.89 -1.14
N TRP A 204 21.32 12.11 -1.07
CA TRP A 204 20.17 12.21 -1.91
C TRP A 204 19.59 13.54 -1.46
N VAL A 205 20.26 14.60 -1.92
CA VAL A 205 19.56 15.74 -2.42
C VAL A 205 18.64 15.10 -3.46
N PRO A 206 17.31 15.09 -3.28
CA PRO A 206 16.42 14.79 -4.40
C PRO A 206 17.00 15.52 -5.59
N PRO A 207 17.24 14.89 -6.76
CA PRO A 207 17.71 15.63 -7.93
C PRO A 207 16.82 16.87 -8.00
N PRO A 208 17.39 18.07 -7.83
CA PRO A 208 16.72 19.19 -7.17
C PRO A 208 15.45 19.48 -7.90
N VAL A 209 14.28 18.93 -7.44
CA VAL A 209 13.12 18.58 -8.29
C VAL A 209 13.34 19.20 -9.64
N VAL A 210 14.14 18.54 -10.49
CA VAL A 210 14.44 19.17 -11.78
C VAL A 210 13.07 19.11 -12.39
N ALA A 211 12.39 20.25 -12.40
CA ALA A 211 11.05 20.39 -12.88
C ALA A 211 11.16 19.83 -14.28
N ASN A 212 10.77 18.57 -14.44
CA ASN A 212 10.98 17.87 -15.67
C ASN A 212 10.10 18.65 -16.63
N PRO A 213 10.66 19.35 -17.62
CA PRO A 213 9.86 20.25 -18.44
C PRO A 213 8.89 19.49 -19.33
N GLN A 214 8.85 18.15 -19.25
CA GLN A 214 8.14 17.27 -20.17
C GLN A 214 7.20 16.29 -19.47
N VAL A 215 7.17 16.27 -18.13
CA VAL A 215 6.23 15.44 -17.34
C VAL A 215 5.38 16.38 -16.55
N VAL A 216 4.29 16.80 -17.17
CA VAL A 216 3.41 17.74 -16.51
C VAL A 216 2.47 16.93 -15.64
N GLY A 217 2.45 17.26 -14.36
CA GLY A 217 1.30 16.96 -13.53
C GLY A 217 0.01 17.49 -14.18
N MET A 218 -1.11 17.40 -13.47
CA MET A 218 -2.38 17.84 -14.04
C MET A 218 -2.57 19.34 -13.85
N ASP A 219 -3.14 20.02 -14.83
CA ASP A 219 -3.64 21.36 -14.60
C ASP A 219 -4.97 21.29 -13.84
N HIS A 220 -5.06 22.11 -12.80
CA HIS A 220 -6.32 22.45 -12.17
C HIS A 220 -6.44 23.95 -12.01
N ASN A 221 -7.27 24.58 -12.84
CA ASN A 221 -7.57 26.01 -12.79
C ASN A 221 -6.31 26.90 -12.87
N GLY A 222 -5.32 26.50 -13.67
CA GLY A 222 -4.05 27.19 -13.85
C GLY A 222 -3.00 26.88 -12.78
N SER A 223 -3.21 25.85 -11.97
CA SER A 223 -2.22 25.34 -11.00
C SER A 223 -1.73 23.96 -11.43
N SER A 224 -0.44 23.70 -11.23
CA SER A 224 0.13 22.37 -11.45
C SER A 224 -0.13 21.47 -10.24
N MET A 225 -0.67 20.28 -10.50
CA MET A 225 -1.09 19.29 -9.52
C MET A 225 -0.34 17.98 -9.73
N TRP A 226 -0.06 17.24 -8.66
CA TRP A 226 0.52 15.91 -8.73
C TRP A 226 -0.41 14.86 -8.13
N PHE A 227 -0.27 13.63 -8.63
CA PHE A 227 -1.00 12.46 -8.17
C PHE A 227 -0.08 11.57 -7.36
N ASP A 228 -0.37 11.45 -6.07
CA ASP A 228 0.20 10.40 -5.26
C ASP A 228 -0.67 9.15 -5.43
N ASN A 229 -0.22 8.26 -6.31
CA ASN A 229 -0.92 7.03 -6.60
C ASN A 229 -0.92 6.06 -5.41
N LEU A 230 0.05 6.18 -4.50
CA LEU A 230 0.19 5.33 -3.33
C LEU A 230 -0.79 5.75 -2.24
N GLN A 231 -0.91 7.06 -2.02
CA GLN A 231 -1.77 7.62 -0.98
C GLN A 231 -3.20 7.94 -1.47
N GLY A 232 -3.45 7.80 -2.77
CA GLY A 232 -4.71 8.18 -3.38
C GLY A 232 -5.01 9.66 -3.23
N THR A 233 -4.03 10.53 -3.50
CA THR A 233 -4.17 11.98 -3.31
C THR A 233 -3.82 12.81 -4.53
N ILE A 234 -4.46 13.97 -4.63
CA ILE A 234 -4.07 15.03 -5.56
C ILE A 234 -3.63 16.23 -4.74
N TYR A 235 -2.41 16.71 -4.97
CA TYR A 235 -1.84 17.84 -4.24
C TYR A 235 -1.23 18.89 -5.16
N TYR A 236 -1.13 20.13 -4.67
CA TYR A 236 -0.54 21.23 -5.42
C TYR A 236 0.97 21.11 -5.50
N VAL A 237 1.54 21.12 -6.70
CA VAL A 237 2.98 21.29 -6.92
C VAL A 237 3.30 22.78 -7.01
N THR A 238 2.63 23.45 -7.94
CA THR A 238 2.80 24.89 -8.19
C THR A 238 1.42 25.54 -8.19
N PRO A 239 0.95 26.05 -7.03
CA PRO A 239 -0.27 26.85 -6.98
C PRO A 239 -0.14 28.10 -7.86
N LYS A 240 -1.20 28.48 -8.57
CA LYS A 240 -1.22 29.74 -9.31
C LYS A 240 -0.93 30.93 -8.41
N SER A 241 -0.29 31.95 -8.95
CA SER A 241 0.18 33.13 -8.20
C SER A 241 -0.88 33.75 -7.28
N SER A 242 -2.14 33.84 -7.72
CA SER A 242 -3.24 34.38 -6.94
C SER A 242 -3.64 33.55 -5.70
N MET A 243 -3.20 32.30 -5.61
CA MET A 243 -3.51 31.38 -4.51
C MET A 243 -2.36 31.15 -3.53
N GLN A 244 -1.12 31.53 -3.88
CA GLN A 244 0.09 31.22 -3.10
C GLN A 244 0.07 31.82 -1.68
N ALA A 245 -0.72 32.86 -1.42
CA ALA A 245 -0.93 33.41 -0.08
C ALA A 245 -1.81 32.52 0.84
N THR A 246 -2.40 31.45 0.31
CA THR A 246 -3.34 30.55 1.00
C THR A 246 -2.97 29.08 0.86
N VAL A 247 -2.41 28.69 -0.29
CA VAL A 247 -2.10 27.31 -0.65
C VAL A 247 -0.62 27.24 -1.02
N SER A 248 0.12 26.32 -0.42
CA SER A 248 1.54 26.06 -0.70
C SER A 248 1.73 24.75 -1.47
N ASN A 249 2.94 24.52 -1.98
CA ASN A 249 3.37 23.21 -2.48
C ASN A 249 3.09 22.12 -1.42
N GLY A 250 2.62 20.95 -1.86
CA GLY A 250 2.25 19.81 -1.03
C GLY A 250 0.85 19.87 -0.43
N THR A 251 0.13 20.99 -0.59
CA THR A 251 -1.25 21.09 -0.07
C THR A 251 -2.15 20.11 -0.80
N VAL A 252 -2.85 19.23 -0.07
CA VAL A 252 -3.73 18.22 -0.64
C VAL A 252 -5.09 18.82 -0.99
N LEU A 253 -5.47 18.77 -2.27
CA LEU A 253 -6.80 19.21 -2.76
C LEU A 253 -7.83 18.07 -2.71
N PHE A 254 -7.39 16.83 -2.91
CA PHE A 254 -8.28 15.67 -2.95
C PHE A 254 -7.63 14.43 -2.33
N ARG A 255 -8.45 13.63 -1.64
CA ARG A 255 -8.12 12.26 -1.19
C ARG A 255 -9.26 11.34 -1.59
N GLY A 256 -8.97 10.22 -2.24
CA GLY A 256 -10.03 9.35 -2.74
C GLY A 256 -9.64 7.89 -2.98
N ALA A 257 -10.67 7.09 -3.25
CA ALA A 257 -10.61 5.67 -3.56
C ALA A 257 -11.89 5.24 -4.34
N PRO A 258 -11.87 4.10 -5.05
CA PRO A 258 -10.68 3.33 -5.40
C PRO A 258 -9.76 4.14 -6.31
N TRP A 259 -8.44 3.97 -6.16
CA TRP A 259 -7.45 4.73 -6.90
C TRP A 259 -7.00 3.98 -8.15
N GLU A 260 -7.89 3.95 -9.15
CA GLU A 260 -7.65 3.28 -10.42
C GLU A 260 -7.60 4.32 -11.54
N MET A 261 -6.43 4.48 -12.14
CA MET A 261 -6.16 5.50 -13.18
C MET A 261 -6.44 4.94 -14.59
N GLN A 262 -7.51 4.15 -14.74
CA GLN A 262 -7.94 3.62 -16.03
C GLN A 262 -9.16 4.42 -16.55
N PRO A 263 -9.24 4.72 -17.85
CA PRO A 263 -10.42 5.37 -18.41
C PRO A 263 -11.70 4.57 -18.11
N GLY A 264 -12.70 5.24 -17.55
CA GLY A 264 -13.96 4.66 -17.11
C GLY A 264 -13.97 4.22 -15.64
N ALA A 265 -12.83 4.23 -14.94
CA ALA A 265 -12.78 3.84 -13.53
C ALA A 265 -13.49 4.88 -12.63
N PRO A 266 -14.30 4.44 -11.65
CA PRO A 266 -14.94 5.33 -10.72
C PRO A 266 -13.95 5.86 -9.69
N LEU A 267 -14.03 7.16 -9.41
CA LEU A 267 -13.23 7.82 -8.37
C LEU A 267 -14.14 8.61 -7.43
N SER A 268 -14.04 8.32 -6.14
CA SER A 268 -14.82 8.99 -5.10
C SER A 268 -13.90 9.44 -3.97
N GLY A 269 -14.25 10.51 -3.27
CA GLY A 269 -13.41 10.97 -2.17
C GLY A 269 -13.81 12.30 -1.58
N THR A 270 -12.88 12.89 -0.85
CA THR A 270 -13.02 14.20 -0.21
C THR A 270 -12.15 15.21 -0.93
N ALA A 271 -12.77 16.27 -1.43
CA ALA A 271 -12.09 17.47 -1.92
C ALA A 271 -12.08 18.57 -0.85
N TYR A 272 -11.18 19.54 -0.98
CA TYR A 272 -11.00 20.63 -0.01
C TYR A 272 -11.08 22.00 -0.67
N THR A 273 -11.75 22.96 -0.01
CA THR A 273 -11.72 24.38 -0.41
C THR A 273 -10.92 25.22 0.58
N PHE A 274 -10.13 26.14 0.06
CA PHE A 274 -9.17 26.92 0.83
C PHE A 274 -9.55 28.40 0.90
N ARG A 275 -9.33 29.02 2.07
CA ARG A 275 -9.46 30.47 2.29
C ARG A 275 -8.35 30.91 3.25
N LYS A 276 -7.71 32.04 2.97
CA LYS A 276 -6.65 32.61 3.82
C LYS A 276 -7.13 32.73 5.27
N GLY A 277 -6.36 32.20 6.21
CA GLY A 277 -6.67 32.24 7.64
C GLY A 277 -7.74 31.24 8.11
N CYS A 278 -8.27 30.39 7.21
CA CYS A 278 -9.23 29.36 7.57
C CYS A 278 -8.64 27.97 7.38
N GLN A 279 -9.11 27.02 8.19
CA GLN A 279 -8.87 25.60 7.94
C GLN A 279 -9.50 25.17 6.60
N PRO A 280 -8.89 24.22 5.88
CA PRO A 280 -9.47 23.63 4.67
C PRO A 280 -10.87 23.08 4.95
N ALA A 281 -11.85 23.39 4.09
CA ALA A 281 -13.20 22.88 4.25
C ALA A 281 -13.43 21.67 3.34
N PRO A 282 -13.68 20.47 3.89
CA PRO A 282 -13.89 19.25 3.12
C PRO A 282 -15.30 19.19 2.53
N TYR A 283 -15.43 18.48 1.41
CA TYR A 283 -16.71 18.10 0.81
C TYR A 283 -16.55 16.83 -0.02
N ALA A 284 -17.60 16.01 -0.07
CA ALA A 284 -17.60 14.77 -0.83
C ALA A 284 -17.73 15.06 -2.32
N VAL A 285 -16.96 14.33 -3.12
CA VAL A 285 -17.02 14.38 -4.59
C VAL A 285 -16.92 12.98 -5.19
N THR A 286 -17.54 12.81 -6.36
CA THR A 286 -17.53 11.57 -7.12
C THR A 286 -17.37 11.86 -8.61
N GLY A 287 -16.79 10.94 -9.35
CA GLY A 287 -16.61 11.09 -10.78
C GLY A 287 -15.97 9.88 -11.43
N LEU A 288 -15.48 10.08 -12.66
CA LEU A 288 -14.80 9.07 -13.45
C LEU A 288 -13.43 9.58 -13.86
N VAL A 289 -12.49 8.65 -14.01
CA VAL A 289 -11.24 8.87 -14.73
C VAL A 289 -11.54 8.78 -16.22
N GLU A 290 -11.17 9.79 -16.99
CA GLU A 290 -11.27 9.80 -18.45
C GLU A 290 -9.86 9.64 -19.06
N ALA A 291 -9.76 9.57 -20.40
CA ALA A 291 -8.49 9.34 -21.07
C ALA A 291 -7.47 10.47 -20.87
N ASP A 292 -7.93 11.73 -20.82
CA ASP A 292 -7.09 12.92 -20.73
C ASP A 292 -7.35 13.79 -19.50
N ARG A 293 -8.31 13.40 -18.65
CA ARG A 293 -8.76 14.21 -17.52
C ARG A 293 -9.40 13.38 -16.42
N ILE A 294 -9.56 13.98 -15.25
CA ILE A 294 -10.41 13.49 -14.17
C ILE A 294 -11.45 14.57 -13.89
N VAL A 295 -12.73 14.18 -13.85
CA VAL A 295 -13.84 15.09 -13.56
C VAL A 295 -14.55 14.61 -12.30
N LEU A 296 -14.42 15.35 -11.21
CA LEU A 296 -15.09 15.09 -9.94
C LEU A 296 -16.18 16.13 -9.67
N ARG A 297 -17.31 15.70 -9.13
CA ARG A 297 -18.46 16.56 -8.84
C ARG A 297 -18.95 16.36 -7.42
N GLY A 298 -19.35 17.45 -6.77
CA GLY A 298 -19.97 17.40 -5.45
C GLY A 298 -20.41 18.78 -4.99
N ASN A 299 -21.31 18.83 -4.00
CA ASN A 299 -21.80 20.11 -3.48
C ASN A 299 -20.68 20.77 -2.67
N SER A 300 -20.16 21.90 -3.16
CA SER A 300 -19.04 22.61 -2.54
C SER A 300 -19.48 23.48 -1.36
N PRO A 301 -18.63 23.71 -0.35
CA PRO A 301 -19.01 24.47 0.84
C PRO A 301 -19.23 25.96 0.55
N ILE A 302 -20.31 26.52 1.10
CA ILE A 302 -20.59 27.96 1.14
C ILE A 302 -20.05 28.51 2.46
N ARG A 303 -19.08 29.41 2.40
CA ARG A 303 -18.55 30.08 3.59
C ARG A 303 -19.29 31.38 3.88
N GLU A 304 -19.41 31.68 5.17
CA GLU A 304 -19.81 33.01 5.64
C GLU A 304 -18.92 34.10 5.00
N LYS A 305 -19.52 35.25 4.69
CA LYS A 305 -18.79 36.38 4.12
C LYS A 305 -17.79 36.91 5.15
N GLY A 306 -16.49 36.87 4.82
CA GLY A 306 -15.42 37.29 5.72
C GLY A 306 -15.07 36.32 6.86
N GLY A 307 -15.90 35.29 7.10
CA GLY A 307 -15.68 34.28 8.13
C GLY A 307 -15.13 32.94 7.61
N CYS A 308 -14.90 32.01 8.52
CA CYS A 308 -14.51 30.62 8.18
C CYS A 308 -15.67 29.62 8.28
N ALA A 309 -16.79 30.02 8.90
CA ALA A 309 -17.96 29.17 9.12
C ALA A 309 -18.57 28.71 7.79
N ILE A 310 -18.98 27.44 7.75
CA ILE A 310 -19.67 26.83 6.61
C ILE A 310 -21.17 26.97 6.85
N LEU A 311 -21.85 27.69 5.95
CA LEU A 311 -23.28 27.99 6.02
C LEU A 311 -24.13 26.95 5.27
N GLY A 312 -23.53 26.18 4.38
CA GLY A 312 -24.21 25.17 3.57
C GLY A 312 -23.32 24.63 2.47
N TYR A 313 -23.92 23.90 1.53
CA TYR A 313 -23.24 23.30 0.38
C TYR A 313 -24.06 23.52 -0.90
N THR A 314 -23.42 23.72 -2.05
CA THR A 314 -24.10 23.98 -3.33
C THR A 314 -23.38 23.36 -4.52
N SER A 315 -24.16 22.90 -5.50
CA SER A 315 -23.71 22.52 -6.84
C SER A 315 -23.41 23.74 -7.72
N ASP A 316 -23.94 24.91 -7.37
CA ASP A 316 -23.90 26.13 -8.19
C ASP A 316 -22.69 26.97 -7.80
N SER A 317 -21.51 26.38 -7.98
CA SER A 317 -20.23 26.96 -7.58
C SER A 317 -19.13 26.45 -8.49
N PRO A 318 -18.13 27.27 -8.85
CA PRO A 318 -16.95 26.81 -9.58
C PRO A 318 -16.19 25.69 -8.86
N ASN A 319 -16.30 25.59 -7.53
CA ASN A 319 -15.67 24.53 -6.75
C ASN A 319 -16.50 23.22 -6.74
N ALA A 320 -17.73 23.23 -7.26
CA ALA A 320 -18.58 22.03 -7.29
C ALA A 320 -18.15 21.00 -8.36
N VAL A 321 -17.31 21.43 -9.31
CA VAL A 321 -16.76 20.59 -10.37
C VAL A 321 -15.25 20.77 -10.39
N LEU A 322 -14.51 19.71 -10.09
CA LEU A 322 -13.06 19.69 -10.19
C LEU A 322 -12.71 18.98 -11.49
N VAL A 323 -12.07 19.72 -12.39
CA VAL A 323 -11.47 19.17 -13.60
C VAL A 323 -9.97 19.22 -13.41
N PHE A 324 -9.36 18.05 -13.58
CA PHE A 324 -7.91 17.89 -13.66
C PHE A 324 -7.60 17.44 -15.07
N THR A 325 -6.84 18.21 -15.83
CA THR A 325 -6.52 17.88 -17.22
C THR A 325 -5.05 17.53 -17.33
N LEU A 326 -4.70 16.52 -18.11
CA LEU A 326 -3.31 16.26 -18.45
C LEU A 326 -2.74 17.51 -19.10
N ALA A 327 -1.78 18.14 -18.45
CA ALA A 327 -1.03 19.19 -19.08
C ALA A 327 0.10 18.54 -19.90
N TYR A 328 0.37 19.10 -21.07
CA TYR A 328 1.58 18.80 -21.84
C TYR A 328 2.35 20.11 -21.93
N ALA A 329 3.66 20.07 -21.70
CA ALA A 329 4.44 21.27 -21.87
C ALA A 329 4.43 21.65 -23.35
N PRO A 330 4.20 22.92 -23.71
CA PRO A 330 4.47 23.35 -25.07
C PRO A 330 5.96 23.12 -25.35
N GLY A 331 6.25 22.38 -26.42
CA GLY A 331 7.61 22.10 -26.89
C GLY A 331 8.35 23.35 -27.35
#